data_AF-A0A2M6K8B0-F1
#
_entry.id   AF-A0A2M6K8B0-F1
#
_cell.length_a   1.000
_cell.length_b   1.000
_cell.length_c   1.000
_cell.angle_alpha   90.00
_cell.angle_beta   90.00
_cell.angle_gamma   90.00
#
_symmetry.space_group_name_H-M   'P 1'
#
loop_
_entity.id
_entity.type
_entity.pdbx_description
1 polymer ?
#
loop_
_entity_poly.entity_id
_entity_poly.type
_entity_poly.pdbx_seq_one_letter_code
_entity_poly.pdbx_strand_id
1 'polypeptide(L)'
;MYYTATVTSQCQITIPTKLRLELDLDRATISITKNDRGNIEFENIPDLLSLGGSLNKYAKNVEKSLSSQDIIRRDKKAIEEARK
;
A
#
# COMPACT_ATOMS: atom_id res chain seq x y z
N MET A 1 -10.90 12.52 -20.84
CA MET A 1 -10.53 11.72 -22.01
C MET A 1 -11.09 10.33 -21.80
N TYR A 2 -11.70 9.70 -22.81
CA TYR A 2 -12.25 8.35 -22.70
C TYR A 2 -11.33 7.36 -23.40
N TYR A 3 -11.06 6.24 -22.74
CA TYR A 3 -10.28 5.14 -23.27
C TYR A 3 -11.18 3.93 -23.43
N THR A 4 -11.15 3.30 -24.60
CA THR A 4 -11.87 2.05 -24.84
C THR A 4 -10.97 0.89 -24.43
N ALA A 5 -11.49 0.02 -23.57
CA ALA A 5 -10.87 -1.24 -23.21
C ALA A 5 -11.71 -2.40 -23.76
N THR A 6 -11.06 -3.50 -24.13
CA THR A 6 -11.73 -4.70 -24.61
C THR A 6 -11.63 -5.79 -23.54
N VAL A 7 -12.75 -6.44 -23.26
CA VAL A 7 -12.79 -7.66 -22.45
C VAL A 7 -12.74 -8.86 -23.39
N THR A 8 -11.70 -9.67 -23.29
CA THR A 8 -11.56 -10.89 -24.11
C THR A 8 -12.46 -12.00 -23.58
N SER A 9 -12.67 -13.05 -24.38
CA SER A 9 -13.45 -14.23 -23.98
C SER A 9 -12.81 -15.02 -22.82
N GLN A 10 -11.53 -14.82 -22.56
CA GLN A 10 -10.80 -15.35 -21.41
C GLN A 10 -10.87 -14.40 -20.20
N CYS A 11 -11.79 -13.43 -20.19
CA CYS A 11 -11.97 -12.46 -19.13
C CYS A 11 -10.75 -11.57 -18.87
N GLN A 12 -9.93 -11.30 -19.90
CA GLN A 12 -8.79 -10.38 -19.80
C GLN A 12 -9.22 -8.97 -20.22
N ILE A 13 -8.76 -7.94 -19.50
CA ILE A 13 -9.02 -6.54 -19.86
C ILE A 13 -7.78 -5.99 -20.56
N THR A 14 -7.93 -5.56 -21.80
CA THR A 14 -6.84 -4.91 -22.55
C THR A 14 -6.82 -3.41 -22.23
N ILE A 15 -5.73 -2.94 -21.64
CA ILE A 15 -5.51 -1.54 -21.28
C ILE A 15 -4.73 -0.83 -22.41
N PRO A 16 -5.23 0.30 -22.94
CA PRO A 16 -4.50 1.08 -23.94
C PRO A 16 -3.12 1.52 -23.46
N THR A 17 -2.13 1.50 -24.37
CA THR A 17 -0.72 1.75 -24.03
C THR A 17 -0.48 3.08 -23.32
N LYS A 18 -1.21 4.14 -23.69
CA LYS A 18 -1.10 5.46 -23.03
C LYS A 18 -1.50 5.39 -21.55
N LEU A 19 -2.65 4.78 -21.26
CA LEU A 19 -3.15 4.63 -19.89
C LEU A 19 -2.23 3.76 -19.04
N ARG A 20 -1.68 2.69 -19.63
CA ARG A 20 -0.70 1.82 -18.97
C ARG A 20 0.56 2.59 -18.54
N LEU A 21 1.06 3.48 -19.40
CA LEU A 21 2.25 4.31 -19.12
C LEU A 21 1.96 5.42 -18.11
N GLU A 22 0.81 6.09 -18.22
CA GLU A 22 0.39 7.15 -17.29
C GLU A 22 0.22 6.64 -15.85
N LEU A 23 -0.22 5.39 -15.69
CA LEU A 23 -0.46 4.75 -14.39
C LEU A 23 0.68 3.83 -13.92
N ASP A 24 1.79 3.79 -14.66
CA ASP A 24 2.97 2.95 -14.36
C ASP A 24 2.63 1.47 -14.09
N LEU A 25 1.74 0.89 -14.90
CA LEU A 25 1.25 -0.48 -14.71
C LEU A 25 2.25 -1.56 -15.22
N ASP A 26 3.44 -1.18 -15.70
CA ASP A 26 4.38 -2.09 -16.36
C ASP A 26 5.10 -3.04 -15.42
N ARG A 27 5.14 -2.73 -14.12
CA ARG A 27 5.85 -3.53 -13.09
C ARG A 27 5.05 -3.67 -11.79
N ALA A 28 3.79 -3.27 -11.79
CA ALA A 28 2.98 -3.19 -10.59
C ALA A 28 2.24 -4.50 -10.30
N THR A 29 2.26 -4.94 -9.05
CA THR A 29 1.21 -5.81 -8.51
C THR A 29 -0.02 -4.94 -8.32
N ILE A 30 -1.13 -5.27 -8.98
CA ILE A 30 -2.34 -4.45 -8.97
C ILE A 30 -3.36 -5.06 -8.01
N SER A 31 -3.90 -4.24 -7.11
CA SER A 31 -5.10 -4.55 -6.34
C SER A 31 -6.32 -4.20 -7.16
N ILE A 32 -7.28 -5.13 -7.24
CA ILE A 32 -8.55 -4.93 -7.93
C ILE A 32 -9.63 -4.89 -6.86
N THR A 33 -10.28 -3.75 -6.69
CA THR A 33 -11.40 -3.57 -5.76
C THR A 33 -12.66 -3.22 -6.54
N LYS A 34 -13.81 -3.59 -5.97
CA LYS A 34 -15.12 -3.17 -6.47
C LYS A 34 -15.67 -2.11 -5.54
N ASN A 35 -16.03 -0.95 -6.06
CA ASN A 35 -16.67 0.08 -5.27
C ASN A 35 -18.20 -0.07 -5.26
N ASP A 36 -18.87 0.63 -4.34
CA ASP A 36 -20.32 0.55 -4.15
C ASP A 36 -21.13 1.06 -5.34
N ARG A 37 -20.47 1.78 -6.27
CA ARG A 37 -21.08 2.30 -7.50
C ARG A 37 -21.03 1.30 -8.64
N GLY A 38 -20.47 0.11 -8.41
CA GLY A 38 -20.32 -0.94 -9.41
C GLY A 38 -19.12 -0.75 -10.35
N ASN A 39 -18.20 0.15 -10.03
CA ASN A 39 -16.97 0.33 -10.79
C ASN A 39 -15.87 -0.58 -10.24
N ILE A 40 -14.91 -0.88 -11.10
CA ILE A 40 -13.67 -1.55 -10.74
C ILE A 40 -12.59 -0.49 -10.58
N GLU A 41 -11.93 -0.50 -9.43
CA GLU A 41 -10.77 0.35 -9.13
C GLU A 41 -9.50 -0.51 -9.16
N PHE A 42 -8.48 0.03 -9.80
CA PHE A 42 -7.17 -0.59 -9.92
C PHE A 42 -6.17 0.28 -9.17
N GLU A 43 -5.52 -0.28 -8.17
CA GLU A 43 -4.50 0.42 -7.39
C GLU A 43 -3.19 -0.34 -7.42
N ASN A 44 -2.08 0.40 -7.58
CA ASN A 44 -0.75 -0.19 -7.46
C ASN A 44 -0.49 -0.57 -6.00
N ILE A 45 -0.23 -1.85 -5.75
CA ILE A 45 0.18 -2.31 -4.43
C ILE A 45 1.65 -1.89 -4.25
N PRO A 46 1.97 -1.11 -3.21
CA PRO A 46 3.35 -0.76 -2.92
C PRO A 46 4.14 -2.04 -2.62
N ASP A 47 5.29 -2.19 -3.27
CA ASP A 47 6.20 -3.30 -3.01
C ASP A 47 6.65 -3.26 -1.54
N LEU A 48 6.57 -4.40 -0.83
CA LEU A 48 7.00 -4.52 0.56
C LEU A 48 8.47 -4.09 0.75
N LEU A 49 9.31 -4.28 -0.29
CA LEU A 49 10.70 -3.82 -0.28
C LEU A 49 10.82 -2.28 -0.31
N SER A 50 9.89 -1.59 -0.99
CA SER A 50 9.81 -0.13 -0.96
C SER A 50 9.41 0.41 0.41
N LEU A 51 8.56 -0.33 1.14
CA LEU A 51 8.20 -0.04 2.53
C LEU A 51 9.38 -0.23 3.48
N GLY A 52 10.20 -1.27 3.27
CA GLY A 52 11.41 -1.51 4.07
C GLY A 52 12.40 -0.33 4.04
N GLY A 53 12.55 0.34 2.90
CA GLY A 53 13.37 1.55 2.77
C GLY A 53 12.79 2.77 3.51
N SER A 54 11.47 2.94 3.47
CA SER A 54 10.76 4.02 4.20
C SER A 54 10.81 3.81 5.71
N LEU A 55 10.57 2.57 6.17
CA LEU A 55 10.70 2.17 7.56
C LEU A 55 12.11 2.38 8.10
N ASN A 56 13.15 2.29 7.26
CA ASN A 56 14.53 2.56 7.66
C ASN A 56 14.76 4.03 8.08
N LYS A 57 13.99 4.97 7.51
CA LYS A 57 14.02 6.40 7.91
C LYS A 57 13.39 6.62 9.28
N TYR A 58 12.36 5.83 9.63
CA TYR A 58 11.74 5.84 10.95
C TYR A 58 12.50 4.99 11.97
N ALA A 59 13.14 3.90 11.55
CA ALA A 59 14.00 3.05 12.38
C ALA A 59 15.28 3.77 12.81
N LYS A 60 15.80 4.71 12.00
CA LYS A 60 16.88 5.62 12.43
C LYS A 60 16.47 6.56 13.56
N ASN A 61 15.17 6.80 13.76
CA ASN A 61 14.61 7.63 14.83
C ASN A 61 14.08 6.80 16.01
N VAL A 62 14.15 5.46 15.95
CA VAL A 62 14.01 4.63 17.14
C VAL A 62 15.29 4.86 17.92
N GLU A 63 15.18 5.59 19.04
CA GLU A 63 16.27 5.83 19.97
C GLU A 63 17.00 4.50 20.24
N LYS A 64 18.17 4.32 19.60
CA LYS A 64 19.00 3.10 19.73
C LYS A 64 19.46 2.82 21.18
N SER A 65 19.13 3.71 22.11
CA SER A 65 19.41 3.64 23.54
C SER A 65 18.30 3.02 24.36
N LEU A 66 17.11 2.76 23.83
CA LEU A 66 16.04 2.12 24.59
C LEU A 66 16.15 0.60 24.46
N SER A 67 16.45 -0.06 25.58
CA SER A 67 16.33 -1.50 25.69
C SER A 67 14.90 -1.92 25.36
N SER A 68 14.71 -3.06 24.69
CA SER A 68 13.38 -3.60 24.34
C SER A 68 12.44 -3.67 25.55
N GLN A 69 12.99 -3.78 26.76
CA GLN A 69 12.23 -3.77 28.01
C GLN A 69 11.61 -2.40 28.34
N ASP A 70 12.28 -1.30 28.01
CA ASP A 70 11.80 0.05 28.27
C ASP A 70 10.66 0.45 27.32
N ILE A 71 10.71 -0.04 26.08
CA ILE A 71 9.63 0.15 25.10
C ILE A 71 8.36 -0.57 25.58
N ILE A 72 8.47 -1.84 25.99
CA ILE A 72 7.34 -2.63 26.51
C ILE A 72 6.74 -1.98 27.77
N ARG A 73 7.58 -1.39 28.63
CA ARG A 73 7.14 -0.70 29.85
C ARG A 73 6.38 0.59 29.53
N ARG A 74 6.83 1.36 28.52
CA ARG A 74 6.15 2.58 28.06
C ARG A 74 4.81 2.27 27.39
N ASP A 75 4.75 1.24 26.55
CA ASP A 75 3.51 0.82 25.89
C ASP A 75 2.44 0.39 26.90
N LYS A 76 2.83 -0.42 27.91
CA LYS A 76 1.89 -0.82 28.98
C LYS A 76 1.36 0.38 29.76
N LYS A 77 2.21 1.38 30.03
CA LYS A 77 1.84 2.58 30.78
C LYS A 77 0.91 3.49 29.97
N ALA A 78 1.17 3.64 28.67
CA ALA A 78 0.30 4.39 27.75
C ALA A 78 -1.09 3.75 27.60
N ILE A 79 -1.16 2.40 27.55
CA ILE A 79 -2.43 1.66 27.52
C ILE A 79 -3.22 1.85 28.83
N GLU A 80 -2.54 1.91 29.97
CA GLU A 80 -3.17 2.10 31.28
C GLU A 80 -3.71 3.52 31.47
N GLU A 81 -2.98 4.54 30.98
CA GLU A 81 -3.44 5.93 30.96
C GLU A 81 -4.60 6.16 29.98
N ALA A 82 -4.63 5.48 28.83
CA ALA A 82 -5.74 5.55 27.88
C ALA A 82 -7.01 4.81 28.34
N ARG A 83 -6.90 3.95 29.36
CA ARG A 83 -8.03 3.23 29.98
C ARG A 83 -8.67 3.98 31.14
N LYS A 84 -8.12 5.12 31.54
CA LYS A 84 -8.59 5.96 32.65
C LYS A 84 -9.45 7.10 32.13
#